data_AF-A0A258CSI1-F1
#
_entry.id   AF-A0A258CSI1-F1
#
_cell.length_a   1.000
_cell.length_b   1.000
_cell.length_c   1.000
_cell.angle_alpha   90.00
_cell.angle_beta   90.00
_cell.angle_gamma   90.00
#
_symmetry.space_group_name_H-M   'P 1'
#
loop_
_entity.id
_entity.type
_entity.pdbx_description
1 polymer ?
#
loop_
_entity_poly.entity_id
_entity_poly.type
_entity_poly.pdbx_seq_one_letter_code
_entity_poly.pdbx_strand_id
1 'polypeptide(L)'
;KADAERIFATIRREHEAATGLALAIRGGTSLLDNQPDLAESVSLASRSVDPLNHLQLELLSRRRAGDSDEELRLAIQLTVAGIAAGLRNTG
;
A
#
# COMPACT_ATOMS: atom_id res chain seq x y z
N LYS A 1 3.87 19.27 9.07
CA LYS A 1 3.43 19.02 7.67
C LYS A 1 4.62 19.05 6.71
N ALA A 2 5.40 20.13 6.66
CA ALA A 2 6.61 20.24 5.83
C ALA A 2 7.61 19.07 6.00
N ASP A 3 7.87 18.62 7.22
CA ASP A 3 8.77 17.47 7.44
C ASP A 3 8.22 16.14 6.89
N ALA A 4 6.92 15.88 7.04
CA ALA A 4 6.30 14.67 6.51
C ALA A 4 6.36 14.64 4.98
N GLU A 5 6.12 15.78 4.33
CA GLU A 5 6.24 15.94 2.87
C GLU A 5 7.68 15.71 2.40
N ARG A 6 8.67 16.29 3.09
CA ARG A 6 10.09 16.10 2.79
C ARG A 6 10.54 14.64 2.93
N ILE A 7 10.11 13.96 4.01
CA ILE A 7 10.41 12.55 4.25
C ILE A 7 9.74 11.67 3.20
N PHE A 8 8.45 11.89 2.91
CA PHE A 8 7.74 11.13 1.88
C PHE A 8 8.37 11.30 0.50
N ALA A 9 8.77 12.52 0.14
CA ALA A 9 9.48 12.78 -1.12
C ALA A 9 10.80 12.01 -1.22
N THR A 10 11.52 11.89 -0.10
CA THR A 10 12.75 11.09 -0.02
C THR A 10 12.44 9.62 -0.25
N ILE A 11 11.49 9.04 0.49
CA ILE A 11 11.11 7.62 0.36
C ILE A 11 10.68 7.31 -1.08
N ARG A 12 9.84 8.16 -1.66
CA ARG A 12 9.36 7.99 -3.04
C ARG A 12 10.48 7.99 -4.06
N ARG A 13 11.43 8.94 -3.94
CA ARG A 13 12.59 9.01 -4.84
C ARG A 13 13.47 7.76 -4.73
N GLU A 14 13.76 7.30 -3.51
CA GLU A 14 14.57 6.09 -3.31
C GLU A 14 13.85 4.85 -3.87
N HIS A 15 12.53 4.76 -3.69
CA HIS A 15 11.72 3.69 -4.27
C HIS A 15 11.76 3.70 -5.80
N GLU A 16 11.50 4.85 -6.44
CA GLU A 16 11.56 5.02 -7.89
C GLU A 16 12.96 4.66 -8.45
N ALA A 17 14.04 5.10 -7.78
CA ALA A 17 15.41 4.77 -8.15
C ALA A 17 15.71 3.26 -8.04
N ALA A 18 15.31 2.62 -6.93
CA ALA A 18 15.51 1.20 -6.72
C ALA A 18 14.73 0.36 -7.75
N THR A 19 13.48 0.72 -8.03
CA THR A 19 12.67 0.08 -9.08
C THR A 19 13.32 0.23 -10.45
N GLY A 20 13.78 1.44 -10.79
CA GLY A 20 14.48 1.70 -12.06
C GLY A 20 15.74 0.85 -12.23
N LEU A 21 16.56 0.75 -11.18
CA LEU A 21 17.75 -0.11 -11.18
C LEU A 21 17.40 -1.59 -11.36
N ALA A 22 16.38 -2.09 -10.65
CA ALA A 22 15.93 -3.47 -10.79
C ALA A 22 15.44 -3.78 -12.22
N LEU A 23 14.71 -2.87 -12.84
CA LEU A 23 14.25 -2.99 -14.23
C LEU A 23 15.43 -2.99 -15.21
N ALA A 24 16.40 -2.07 -15.03
CA ALA A 24 17.58 -1.98 -15.87
C ALA A 24 18.46 -3.24 -15.80
N ILE A 25 18.68 -3.79 -14.60
CA ILE A 25 19.43 -5.03 -14.39
C ILE A 25 18.72 -6.22 -15.07
N ARG A 26 17.39 -6.30 -14.93
CA ARG A 26 16.59 -7.36 -15.55
C ARG A 26 16.47 -7.20 -17.08
N GLY A 27 16.55 -5.96 -17.58
CA GLY A 27 16.32 -5.63 -18.99
C GLY A 27 14.84 -5.57 -19.39
N GLY A 28 13.93 -5.24 -18.45
CA GLY A 28 12.50 -5.17 -18.72
C GLY A 28 11.91 -3.76 -18.61
N THR A 29 10.66 -3.61 -19.03
CA THR A 29 9.96 -2.31 -19.18
C THR A 29 8.98 -2.01 -18.05
N SER A 30 8.50 -3.03 -17.34
CA SER A 30 7.64 -2.85 -16.15
C SER A 30 7.84 -3.99 -15.14
N LEU A 31 7.48 -3.80 -13.88
CA LEU A 31 7.52 -4.91 -12.92
C LEU A 31 6.64 -6.06 -13.41
N LEU A 32 7.14 -7.29 -13.28
CA LEU A 32 6.45 -8.53 -13.65
C LEU A 32 6.09 -8.68 -15.14
N ASP A 33 6.72 -7.91 -16.05
CA ASP A 33 6.49 -8.04 -17.50
C ASP A 33 6.81 -9.43 -18.07
N ASN A 34 7.67 -10.19 -17.39
CA ASN A 34 8.02 -11.57 -17.71
C ASN A 34 7.12 -12.62 -17.04
N GLN A 35 6.14 -12.21 -16.23
CA GLN A 35 5.23 -13.09 -15.47
C GLN A 35 3.79 -12.55 -15.52
N PRO A 36 3.10 -12.62 -16.68
CA PRO A 36 1.81 -11.98 -16.89
C PRO A 36 0.72 -12.45 -15.90
N ASP A 37 0.64 -13.74 -15.61
CA ASP A 37 -0.35 -14.28 -14.65
C ASP A 37 -0.13 -13.74 -13.23
N LEU A 38 1.14 -13.57 -12.84
CA LEU A 38 1.49 -12.97 -11.55
C LEU A 38 1.20 -11.47 -11.54
N ALA A 39 1.48 -10.76 -12.63
CA ALA A 39 1.17 -9.35 -12.78
C ALA A 39 -0.35 -9.10 -12.67
N GLU A 40 -1.17 -9.93 -13.31
CA GLU A 40 -2.63 -9.88 -13.20
C GLU A 40 -3.09 -10.18 -11.76
N SER A 41 -2.55 -11.23 -11.14
CA SER A 41 -2.86 -11.58 -9.75
C SER A 41 -2.57 -10.43 -8.78
N VAL A 42 -1.41 -9.78 -8.93
CA VAL A 42 -1.03 -8.60 -8.13
C VAL A 42 -1.98 -7.43 -8.41
N SER A 43 -2.31 -7.17 -9.67
CA SER A 43 -3.27 -6.10 -10.05
C SER A 43 -4.66 -6.31 -9.44
N LEU A 44 -5.17 -7.54 -9.45
CA LEU A 44 -6.46 -7.89 -8.83
C LEU A 44 -6.43 -7.72 -7.32
N ALA A 45 -5.33 -8.14 -6.69
CA ALA A 45 -5.11 -7.94 -5.26
C ALA A 45 -5.07 -6.45 -4.89
N SER A 46 -4.31 -5.62 -5.62
CA SER A 46 -4.25 -4.18 -5.40
C SER A 46 -5.62 -3.51 -5.51
N ARG A 47 -6.42 -3.87 -6.53
CA ARG A 47 -7.79 -3.36 -6.70
C ARG A 47 -8.73 -3.69 -5.54
N SER A 48 -8.55 -4.86 -4.91
CA SER A 48 -9.33 -5.26 -3.73
C SER A 48 -8.87 -4.55 -2.45
N VAL A 49 -7.59 -4.20 -2.35
CA VAL A 49 -6.99 -3.53 -1.19
C VAL A 49 -7.28 -2.02 -1.16
N ASP A 50 -7.39 -1.37 -2.32
CA ASP A 50 -7.61 0.08 -2.43
C ASP A 50 -8.82 0.60 -1.64
N PRO A 51 -10.02 0.00 -1.72
CA PRO A 51 -11.16 0.42 -0.90
C PRO A 51 -10.89 0.30 0.61
N LEU A 52 -10.16 -0.73 1.03
CA LEU A 52 -9.80 -0.92 2.43
C LEU A 52 -8.77 0.12 2.90
N ASN A 53 -7.81 0.52 2.06
CA ASN A 53 -6.89 1.61 2.35
C ASN A 53 -7.64 2.93 2.56
N HIS A 54 -8.56 3.27 1.65
CA HIS A 54 -9.36 4.49 1.77
C HIS A 54 -10.24 4.49 3.03
N LEU A 55 -10.91 3.36 3.31
CA LEU A 55 -11.69 3.21 4.53
C LEU A 55 -10.81 3.33 5.78
N GLN A 56 -9.65 2.66 5.80
CA GLN A 56 -8.73 2.72 6.94
C GLN A 56 -8.25 4.13 7.23
N LEU A 57 -7.93 4.93 6.20
CA LEU A 57 -7.51 6.33 6.36
C LEU A 57 -8.60 7.17 7.04
N GLU A 58 -9.85 7.00 6.65
CA GLU A 58 -11.00 7.68 7.25
C GLU A 58 -11.21 7.25 8.70
N LEU A 59 -11.19 5.95 8.99
CA LEU A 59 -11.35 5.43 10.35
C LEU A 59 -10.20 5.91 11.28
N LEU A 60 -8.96 5.92 10.79
CA LEU A 60 -7.82 6.45 11.51
C LEU A 60 -7.92 7.97 11.73
N SER A 61 -8.51 8.70 10.77
CA SER A 61 -8.79 10.13 10.92
C SER A 61 -9.75 10.39 12.08
N ARG A 62 -10.88 9.67 12.12
CA ARG A 62 -11.87 9.74 13.22
C ARG A 62 -11.26 9.38 14.58
N ARG A 63 -10.50 8.28 14.64
CA ARG A 63 -9.80 7.85 15.86
C ARG A 63 -8.86 8.92 16.38
N ARG A 64 -8.10 9.58 15.50
CA ARG A 64 -7.19 10.68 15.86
C ARG A 64 -7.91 11.96 16.25
N ALA A 65 -9.16 12.16 15.81
CA ALA A 65 -10.01 13.27 16.24
C ALA A 65 -10.61 13.06 17.64
N GLY A 66 -10.36 11.91 18.28
CA GLY A 66 -10.79 11.62 19.65
C GLY A 66 -11.93 10.61 19.75
N ASP A 67 -12.41 10.06 18.64
CA ASP A 67 -13.42 9.01 18.66
C ASP A 67 -12.84 7.73 19.29
N SER A 68 -13.38 7.36 20.44
CA SER A 68 -12.96 6.21 21.24
C SER A 68 -13.90 5.02 21.14
N ASP A 69 -14.85 5.02 20.20
CA ASP A 69 -15.79 3.91 20.00
C ASP A 69 -15.03 2.59 19.76
N GLU A 70 -15.51 1.52 20.38
CA GLU A 70 -14.95 0.19 20.21
C GLU A 70 -15.31 -0.38 18.83
N GLU A 71 -16.46 -0.02 18.26
CA GLU A 71 -16.81 -0.38 16.88
C GLU A 71 -15.83 0.24 15.88
N LEU A 72 -15.41 1.48 16.10
CA LEU A 72 -14.37 2.13 15.30
C LEU A 72 -13.03 1.38 15.42
N ARG A 73 -12.69 0.90 16.63
CA ARG A 73 -11.46 0.12 16.84
C ARG A 73 -11.49 -1.17 16.03
N LEU A 74 -12.61 -1.89 16.11
CA LEU A 74 -12.83 -3.13 15.39
C LEU A 74 -12.78 -2.90 13.88
N ALA A 75 -13.42 -1.84 13.39
CA ALA A 75 -13.37 -1.48 11.98
C ALA A 75 -11.93 -1.24 11.48
N ILE A 76 -11.09 -0.54 12.27
CA ILE A 76 -9.66 -0.38 11.94
C ILE A 76 -8.97 -1.75 11.88
N GLN A 77 -9.17 -2.63 12.86
CA GLN A 77 -8.57 -3.96 12.86
C GLN A 77 -9.01 -4.80 11.65
N LEU A 78 -10.28 -4.73 11.25
CA LEU A 78 -10.80 -5.41 10.07
C LEU A 78 -10.15 -4.91 8.78
N THR A 79 -9.93 -3.59 8.65
CA THR A 79 -9.18 -3.06 7.50
C THR A 79 -7.72 -3.53 7.50
N VAL A 80 -7.05 -3.59 8.65
CA VAL A 80 -5.68 -4.12 8.76
C VAL A 80 -5.63 -5.58 8.31
N ALA A 81 -6.54 -6.41 8.82
CA ALA A 81 -6.61 -7.83 8.45
C ALA A 81 -6.91 -8.02 6.96
N GLY A 82 -7.85 -7.25 6.41
CA GLY A 82 -8.22 -7.32 4.99
C GLY A 82 -7.09 -6.87 4.06
N ILE A 83 -6.38 -5.79 4.39
CA ILE A 83 -5.21 -5.33 3.64
C ILE A 83 -4.11 -6.39 3.67
N ALA A 84 -3.82 -6.96 4.84
CA ALA A 84 -2.81 -8.01 4.99
C ALA A 84 -3.17 -9.27 4.17
N ALA A 85 -4.44 -9.68 4.19
CA ALA A 85 -4.92 -10.81 3.39
C ALA A 85 -4.79 -10.55 1.88
N GLY A 86 -5.05 -9.32 1.44
CA GLY A 86 -4.91 -8.92 0.03
C GLY A 86 -3.45 -8.81 -0.45
N LEU A 87 -2.55 -8.29 0.38
CA LEU A 87 -1.13 -8.12 0.03
C LEU A 87 -0.32 -9.42 0.10
N ARG A 88 -0.79 -10.42 0.85
CA ARG A 88 -0.13 -11.73 0.99
C ARG A 88 1.31 -11.56 1.50
N ASN A 89 2.30 -12.15 0.82
CA ASN A 89 3.71 -12.10 1.21
C ASN A 89 4.40 -10.83 0.68
N THR A 90 4.99 -10.06 1.58
CA THR A 90 5.59 -8.75 1.25
C THR A 90 7.05 -8.61 1.72
N GLY A 91 7.63 -9.66 2.33
CA GLY A 91 9.01 -9.70 2.82
C GLY A 91 9.51 -11.13 2.98
#